data_AF-A0A8D9F9P9-F1
#
_entry.id   AF-A0A8D9F9P9-F1
#
_cell.length_a   1.000
_cell.length_b   1.000
_cell.length_c   1.000
_cell.angle_alpha   90.00
_cell.angle_beta   90.00
_cell.angle_gamma   90.00
#
_symmetry.space_group_name_H-M   'P 1'
#
loop_
_entity.id
_entity.type
_entity.pdbx_description
1 polymer ?
#
loop_
_entity_poly.entity_id
_entity_poly.type
_entity_poly.pdbx_seq_one_letter_code
_entity_poly.pdbx_strand_id
1 'polypeptide(L)'
;MIQNHLLQILSIIAMESPKNLNTNSIREKKIKIVRSLRKIDYNNINEKIVLGQYTFGKINGINVPGYLDEINLDKNSNTETFVSLRVDIDNLNWAGVPFYLRSG
;
A
#
# COMPACT_ATOMS: atom_id res chain seq x y z
N MET A 1 -2.10 -5.04 -5.46
CA MET A 1 -1.75 -3.61 -5.68
C MET A 1 -0.66 -3.07 -4.76
N ILE A 2 -0.68 -3.34 -3.45
CA ILE A 2 0.25 -2.72 -2.48
C ILE A 2 1.72 -3.13 -2.67
N GLN A 3 2.04 -4.42 -2.45
CA GLN A 3 3.43 -4.90 -2.34
C GLN A 3 4.29 -4.61 -3.58
N ASN A 4 3.65 -4.55 -4.75
CA ASN A 4 4.32 -4.26 -6.01
C ASN A 4 4.09 -2.81 -6.46
N HIS A 5 2.91 -2.49 -7.01
CA HIS A 5 2.67 -1.23 -7.71
C HIS A 5 2.82 0.02 -6.82
N LEU A 6 2.14 0.08 -5.68
CA LEU A 6 2.24 1.26 -4.81
C LEU A 6 3.61 1.37 -4.14
N LEU A 7 4.25 0.25 -3.80
CA LEU A 7 5.61 0.25 -3.28
C LEU A 7 6.62 0.77 -4.31
N GLN A 8 6.45 0.42 -5.59
CA GLN A 8 7.27 0.96 -6.67
C GLN A 8 7.06 2.47 -6.84
N ILE A 9 5.81 2.95 -6.84
CA ILE A 9 5.49 4.38 -6.93
C ILE A 9 6.10 5.13 -5.74
N LEU A 10 5.90 4.63 -4.52
CA LEU A 10 6.49 5.20 -3.31
C LEU A 10 8.01 5.34 -3.43
N SER A 11 8.69 4.28 -3.90
CA SER A 11 10.15 4.31 -4.05
C SER A 11 10.65 5.35 -5.05
N ILE A 12 9.85 5.72 -6.05
CA ILE A 12 10.19 6.77 -7.03
C ILE A 12 9.90 8.15 -6.46
N ILE A 13 8.80 8.33 -5.73
CA ILE A 13 8.42 9.61 -5.14
C ILE A 13 9.37 10.00 -4.00
N ALA A 14 9.71 9.04 -3.14
CA ALA A 14 10.46 9.32 -1.92
C ALA A 14 11.99 9.27 -2.10
N MET A 15 12.50 8.77 -3.24
CA MET A 15 13.94 8.67 -3.43
C MET A 15 14.64 10.03 -3.52
N GLU A 16 15.88 10.08 -3.03
CA GLU A 16 16.79 11.18 -3.31
C GLU A 16 17.11 11.27 -4.80
N SER A 17 17.54 12.45 -5.25
CA SER A 17 18.07 12.61 -6.61
C SER A 17 19.20 11.59 -6.85
N PRO A 18 19.13 10.81 -7.94
CA PRO A 18 20.21 9.91 -8.31
C PRO A 18 21.42 10.71 -8.82
N LYS A 19 22.61 10.11 -8.76
CA LYS A 19 23.85 10.77 -9.24
C LYS A 19 23.79 11.05 -10.75
N ASN A 20 23.11 10.19 -11.48
CA ASN A 20 22.77 10.30 -12.90
C ASN A 20 21.53 9.44 -13.20
N LEU A 21 21.00 9.54 -14.42
CA LEU A 21 19.78 8.85 -14.84
C LEU A 21 20.01 7.43 -15.36
N ASN A 22 21.17 6.82 -15.09
CA ASN A 22 21.39 5.42 -15.47
C ASN A 22 20.57 4.47 -14.58
N THR A 23 20.28 3.29 -15.11
CA THR A 23 19.39 2.32 -14.46
C THR A 23 19.86 1.90 -13.06
N ASN A 24 21.17 1.71 -12.87
CA ASN A 24 21.73 1.27 -11.60
C ASN A 24 21.62 2.36 -10.53
N SER A 25 21.95 3.60 -10.89
CA SER A 25 21.86 4.77 -10.02
C SER A 25 20.43 5.01 -9.53
N ILE A 26 19.43 4.91 -10.43
CA ILE A 26 18.02 4.99 -10.04
C ILE A 26 17.62 3.81 -9.15
N ARG A 27 18.02 2.59 -9.51
CA ARG A 27 17.67 1.37 -8.76
C ARG A 27 18.21 1.41 -7.34
N GLU A 28 19.46 1.86 -7.14
CA GLU A 28 20.06 2.00 -5.81
C GLU A 28 19.26 2.95 -4.92
N LYS A 29 18.83 4.10 -5.48
CA LYS A 29 18.01 5.07 -4.75
C LYS A 29 16.64 4.52 -4.37
N LYS A 30 15.97 3.78 -5.28
CA LYS A 30 14.71 3.09 -4.97
C LYS A 30 14.88 2.03 -3.87
N ILE A 31 15.94 1.22 -3.94
CA ILE A 31 16.24 0.18 -2.93
C ILE A 31 16.50 0.82 -1.56
N LYS A 32 17.19 1.96 -1.51
CA LYS A 32 17.43 2.69 -0.26
C LYS A 32 16.12 3.06 0.43
N ILE A 33 15.10 3.50 -0.33
CA ILE A 33 13.76 3.78 0.22
C ILE A 33 13.12 2.53 0.80
N VAL A 34 13.07 1.44 0.04
CA VAL A 34 12.46 0.18 0.52
C VAL A 34 13.16 -0.33 1.79
N ARG A 35 14.49 -0.21 1.87
CA ARG A 35 15.27 -0.59 3.07
C ARG A 35 15.06 0.35 4.26
N SER A 36 14.64 1.59 4.01
CA SER A 36 14.39 2.58 5.05
C SER A 36 12.94 2.56 5.54
N LEU A 37 12.08 1.69 5.01
CA LEU A 37 10.72 1.56 5.52
C LEU A 37 10.73 0.98 6.93
N ARG A 38 10.05 1.67 7.85
CA ARG A 38 9.86 1.15 9.20
C ARG A 38 9.03 -0.12 9.13
N LYS A 39 9.51 -1.16 9.81
CA LYS A 39 8.83 -2.45 9.85
C LYS A 39 7.46 -2.31 10.52
N ILE A 40 6.45 -2.87 9.87
CA ILE A 40 5.13 -3.10 10.46
C ILE A 40 5.11 -4.53 10.97
N ASP A 41 4.79 -4.71 12.25
CA ASP A 41 4.75 -6.00 12.94
C ASP A 41 3.50 -6.08 13.83
N TYR A 42 3.35 -7.19 14.54
CA TYR A 42 2.16 -7.44 15.38
C TYR A 42 1.93 -6.39 16.47
N ASN A 43 2.96 -5.66 16.90
CA ASN A 43 2.82 -4.66 17.95
C ASN A 43 2.24 -3.33 17.43
N ASN A 44 2.39 -3.03 16.14
CA ASN A 44 1.96 -1.76 15.56
C ASN A 44 0.95 -1.91 14.41
N ILE A 45 0.64 -3.13 13.97
CA ILE A 45 -0.22 -3.39 12.80
C ILE A 45 -1.59 -2.71 12.92
N ASN A 46 -2.19 -2.71 14.11
CA ASN A 46 -3.51 -2.12 14.37
C ASN A 46 -3.51 -0.59 14.23
N GLU A 47 -2.36 0.07 14.38
CA GLU A 47 -2.22 1.52 14.23
C GLU A 47 -1.86 1.93 12.79
N LYS A 48 -1.30 0.99 12.02
CA LYS A 48 -0.71 1.26 10.70
C LYS A 48 -1.59 0.79 9.55
N ILE A 49 -2.43 -0.22 9.77
CA ILE A 49 -3.19 -0.87 8.72
C ILE A 49 -4.68 -0.81 9.03
N VAL A 50 -5.45 -0.39 8.04
CA VAL A 50 -6.89 -0.62 7.99
C VAL A 50 -7.17 -1.48 6.77
N LEU A 51 -7.88 -2.58 6.99
CA LEU A 51 -8.31 -3.51 5.97
C LEU A 51 -9.83 -3.39 5.80
N GLY A 52 -10.30 -3.63 4.59
CA GLY A 52 -11.72 -3.59 4.27
C GLY A 52 -12.09 -4.67 3.27
N GLN A 53 -13.36 -5.04 3.31
CA GLN A 53 -13.99 -5.92 2.36
C GLN A 53 -15.28 -5.24 1.88
N TYR A 54 -15.45 -5.07 0.58
CA TYR A 54 -16.62 -4.34 0.06
C TYR A 54 -17.90 -5.15 0.29
N THR A 55 -18.95 -4.44 0.69
CA THR A 55 -20.30 -4.98 0.87
C THR A 55 -21.19 -4.61 -0.31
N PHE A 56 -22.45 -5.05 -0.28
CA PHE A 56 -23.44 -4.67 -1.29
C PHE A 56 -23.45 -3.15 -1.51
N GLY A 57 -23.63 -2.74 -2.75
CA GLY A 57 -23.55 -1.36 -3.16
C GLY A 57 -24.44 -1.04 -4.35
N LYS A 58 -24.26 0.17 -4.91
CA LYS A 58 -25.02 0.63 -6.06
C LYS A 58 -24.09 1.33 -7.05
N ILE A 59 -24.05 0.85 -8.29
CA ILE A 59 -23.30 1.46 -9.39
C ILE A 59 -24.30 1.94 -10.43
N ASN A 60 -24.30 3.24 -10.74
CA ASN A 60 -25.21 3.85 -11.72
C ASN A 60 -26.69 3.52 -11.49
N GLY A 61 -27.10 3.41 -10.22
CA GLY A 61 -28.48 3.08 -9.88
C GLY A 61 -28.81 1.57 -9.88
N ILE A 62 -27.86 0.72 -10.23
CA ILE A 62 -28.02 -0.75 -10.25
C ILE A 62 -27.36 -1.33 -8.99
N ASN A 63 -28.08 -2.19 -8.27
CA ASN A 63 -27.53 -2.88 -7.11
C ASN A 63 -26.45 -3.86 -7.55
N VAL A 64 -25.31 -3.85 -6.84
CA VAL A 64 -24.21 -4.79 -7.04
C VAL A 64 -23.97 -5.60 -5.77
N PRO A 65 -23.62 -6.89 -5.89
CA PRO A 65 -23.38 -7.76 -4.74
C PRO A 65 -22.17 -7.28 -3.92
N GLY A 66 -22.12 -7.67 -2.65
CA GLY A 66 -20.90 -7.56 -1.85
C GLY A 66 -19.91 -8.66 -2.20
N TYR A 67 -18.68 -8.55 -1.70
CA TYR A 67 -17.62 -9.52 -2.03
C TYR A 67 -18.05 -10.93 -1.69
N LEU A 68 -18.56 -11.19 -0.48
CA LEU A 68 -19.03 -12.54 -0.11
C LEU A 68 -20.21 -13.03 -0.96
N ASP A 69 -20.92 -12.14 -1.66
CA ASP A 69 -22.09 -12.48 -2.48
C ASP A 69 -21.78 -12.76 -3.94
N GLU A 70 -20.52 -12.64 -4.37
CA GLU A 70 -20.12 -13.04 -5.72
C GLU A 70 -20.19 -14.58 -5.90
N ILE A 71 -20.35 -14.99 -7.15
CA ILE A 71 -20.47 -16.40 -7.53
C ILE A 71 -19.16 -17.13 -7.22
N ASN A 72 -19.25 -18.31 -6.61
CA ASN A 72 -18.12 -19.18 -6.25
C ASN A 72 -17.18 -18.64 -5.14
N LEU A 73 -17.63 -17.70 -4.31
CA LEU A 73 -16.85 -17.29 -3.14
C LEU A 73 -17.27 -17.99 -1.86
N ASP A 74 -16.28 -18.24 -1.01
CA ASP A 74 -16.48 -18.72 0.36
C ASP A 74 -17.11 -17.61 1.20
N LYS A 75 -18.28 -17.90 1.78
CA LYS A 75 -19.03 -17.00 2.65
C LYS A 75 -18.30 -16.68 3.96
N ASN A 76 -17.27 -17.44 4.31
CA ASN A 76 -16.42 -17.21 5.48
C ASN A 76 -15.06 -16.57 5.12
N SER A 77 -14.89 -16.08 3.89
CA SER A 77 -13.64 -15.48 3.44
C SER A 77 -13.30 -14.20 4.19
N ASN A 78 -12.08 -14.16 4.74
CA ASN A 78 -11.49 -12.95 5.33
C ASN A 78 -10.62 -12.18 4.33
N THR A 79 -10.68 -12.49 3.03
CA THR A 79 -9.90 -11.81 2.00
C THR A 79 -10.26 -10.33 1.93
N GLU A 80 -9.25 -9.48 2.00
CA GLU A 80 -9.40 -8.04 1.93
C GLU A 80 -9.52 -7.57 0.49
N THR A 81 -10.47 -6.68 0.22
CA THR A 81 -10.64 -6.02 -1.07
C THR A 81 -10.17 -4.58 -1.04
N PHE A 82 -9.93 -4.02 0.15
CA PHE A 82 -9.44 -2.68 0.37
C PHE A 82 -8.37 -2.68 1.46
N VAL A 83 -7.40 -1.77 1.32
CA VAL A 83 -6.38 -1.52 2.32
C VAL A 83 -6.00 -0.04 2.34
N SER A 84 -5.85 0.50 3.55
CA SER A 84 -5.21 1.79 3.84
C SER A 84 -4.04 1.55 4.79
N LEU A 85 -2.85 1.91 4.33
CA LEU A 85 -1.58 1.67 5.01
C LEU A 85 -0.90 3.00 5.32
N ARG A 86 -0.51 3.22 6.57
CA ARG A 86 0.46 4.25 6.94
C ARG A 86 1.85 3.62 6.98
N VAL A 87 2.77 4.12 6.17
CA VAL A 87 4.19 3.77 6.23
C VAL A 87 5.01 4.99 6.62
N ASP A 88 6.09 4.76 7.36
CA ASP A 88 7.06 5.79 7.73
C ASP A 88 8.41 5.40 7.12
N ILE A 89 9.18 6.38 6.63
CA ILE A 89 10.50 6.18 6.03
C ILE A 89 11.55 6.77 6.98
N ASP A 90 12.41 5.90 7.51
CA ASP A 90 13.46 6.25 8.46
C ASP A 90 14.70 6.81 7.72
N ASN A 91 14.59 8.05 7.25
CA ASN A 91 15.72 8.84 6.76
C ASN A 91 15.53 10.34 7.05
N LEU A 92 16.57 11.15 6.79
CA LEU A 92 16.55 12.58 7.10
C LEU A 92 15.52 13.38 6.30
N ASN A 93 15.22 12.99 5.06
CA ASN A 93 14.32 13.73 4.20
C ASN A 93 12.84 13.52 4.58
N TRP A 94 12.52 12.39 5.21
CA TRP A 94 11.15 11.99 5.51
C TRP A 94 10.91 11.69 6.99
N ALA A 95 11.85 12.09 7.86
CA ALA A 95 11.72 11.95 9.30
C ALA A 95 10.43 12.64 9.80
N GLY A 96 9.55 11.86 10.42
CA GLY A 96 8.27 12.35 10.95
C GLY A 96 7.17 12.59 9.90
N VAL A 97 7.43 12.35 8.61
CA VAL A 97 6.44 12.51 7.53
C VAL A 97 5.78 11.17 7.21
N PRO A 98 4.48 11.00 7.50
CA PRO A 98 3.77 9.76 7.17
C PRO A 98 3.40 9.68 5.69
N PHE A 99 3.56 8.51 5.09
CA PHE A 99 3.04 8.19 3.76
C PHE A 99 1.82 7.28 3.89
N TYR A 100 0.73 7.67 3.23
CA TYR A 100 -0.50 6.87 3.20
C TYR A 100 -0.68 6.22 1.83
N LEU A 101 -0.72 4.89 1.80
CA LEU A 101 -0.97 4.09 0.61
C LEU A 101 -2.38 3.50 0.71
N ARG A 102 -3.22 3.72 -0.32
CA ARG A 102 -4.58 3.19 -0.36
C ARG A 102 -4.86 2.50 -1.67
N SER A 103 -5.53 1.35 -1.61
CA SER A 103 -5.99 0.62 -2.79
C SER A 103 -7.19 -0.24 -2.40
N GLY A 104 -8.16 -0.31 -3.30
CA GLY A 104 -9.26 -1.26 -3.27
C GLY A 104 -10.20 -1.02 -4.45
#